data_AF-A0A444GMI4-F1
#
_entry.id   AF-A0A444GMI4-F1
#
_cell.length_a   1.000
_cell.length_b   1.000
_cell.length_c   1.000
_cell.angle_alpha   90.00
_cell.angle_beta   90.00
_cell.angle_gamma   90.00
#
_symmetry.space_group_name_H-M   'P 1'
#
loop_
_entity.id
_entity.type
_entity.pdbx_description
1 polymer ?
#
loop_
_entity_poly.entity_id
_entity_poly.type
_entity_poly.pdbx_seq_one_letter_code
_entity_poly.pdbx_strand_id
1 'polypeptide(L)'
;MAINYEDLEDRFNCACDDAVKELSIRYDSDYRSQGPGKLNSFLEVIQWHFDNVETGFIEQNVLVRDDEAFRRIKTIARTFAKRCIDDYSKLR
;
A
#
# COMPACT_ATOMS: atom_id res chain seq x y z
N MET A 1 -6.06 -12.21 -22.92
CA MET A 1 -6.00 -12.68 -21.51
C MET A 1 -6.69 -11.64 -20.67
N ALA A 2 -7.55 -12.05 -19.73
CA ALA A 2 -8.18 -11.12 -18.79
C ALA A 2 -7.17 -10.77 -17.68
N ILE A 3 -7.05 -9.50 -17.33
CA ILE A 3 -6.20 -9.05 -16.22
C ILE A 3 -6.85 -9.53 -14.93
N ASN A 4 -6.10 -10.26 -14.10
CA ASN A 4 -6.58 -10.70 -12.80
C ASN A 4 -6.35 -9.61 -11.75
N TYR A 5 -7.39 -8.81 -11.49
CA TYR A 5 -7.33 -7.78 -10.46
C TYR A 5 -7.45 -8.33 -9.04
N GLU A 6 -7.91 -9.57 -8.84
CA GLU A 6 -7.95 -10.19 -7.50
C GLU A 6 -6.53 -10.42 -6.96
N ASP A 7 -5.59 -10.85 -7.81
CA ASP A 7 -4.16 -10.97 -7.47
C ASP A 7 -3.55 -9.61 -7.09
N LEU A 8 -3.98 -8.53 -7.77
CA LEU A 8 -3.55 -7.18 -7.42
C LEU A 8 -4.06 -6.75 -6.04
N GLU A 9 -5.33 -7.03 -5.74
CA GLU A 9 -5.95 -6.75 -4.44
C GLU A 9 -5.26 -7.51 -3.30
N ASP A 10 -4.93 -8.79 -3.51
CA ASP A 10 -4.19 -9.60 -2.54
C ASP A 10 -2.78 -9.05 -2.29
N ARG A 11 -2.07 -8.62 -3.35
CA ARG A 11 -0.76 -7.97 -3.21
C ARG A 11 -0.84 -6.66 -2.43
N PHE A 12 -1.90 -5.88 -2.60
CA PHE A 12 -2.11 -4.66 -1.80
C PHE A 12 -2.41 -4.97 -0.32
N ASN A 13 -3.12 -6.07 -0.02
CA ASN A 13 -3.29 -6.52 1.36
C ASN A 13 -1.94 -6.88 1.99
N CYS A 14 -1.11 -7.66 1.30
CA CYS A 14 0.24 -7.99 1.78
C CYS A 14 1.11 -6.73 1.97
N ALA A 15 1.07 -5.80 1.03
CA ALA A 15 1.79 -4.53 1.12
C ALA A 15 1.36 -3.68 2.33
N CYS A 16 0.06 -3.69 2.66
CA CYS A 16 -0.45 -3.04 3.87
C CYS A 16 0.11 -3.70 5.14
N ASP A 17 0.07 -5.03 5.23
CA ASP A 17 0.60 -5.78 6.37
C ASP A 17 2.11 -5.58 6.55
N ASP A 18 2.85 -5.56 5.45
CA ASP A 18 4.30 -5.32 5.46
C ASP A 18 4.63 -3.89 5.89
N ALA A 19 3.87 -2.89 5.41
CA ALA A 19 4.02 -1.52 5.87
C ALA A 19 3.75 -1.39 7.38
N VAL A 20 2.68 -2.00 7.88
CA VAL A 20 2.34 -2.01 9.32
C VAL A 20 3.46 -2.68 10.12
N LYS A 21 3.92 -3.88 9.73
CA LYS A 21 5.01 -4.59 10.41
C LYS A 21 6.31 -3.79 10.41
N GLU A 22 6.67 -3.21 9.27
CA GLU A 22 7.89 -2.42 9.13
C GLU A 22 7.86 -1.20 10.05
N LEU A 23 6.72 -0.55 10.18
CA LEU A 23 6.55 0.57 11.11
C LEU A 23 6.54 0.10 12.56
N SER A 24 5.89 -1.02 12.88
CA SER A 24 5.97 -1.61 14.21
C SER A 24 7.43 -1.88 14.60
N ILE A 25 8.24 -2.45 13.71
CA ILE A 25 9.67 -2.69 13.94
C ILE A 25 10.45 -1.37 14.08
N ARG A 26 10.25 -0.41 13.17
CA ARG A 26 10.93 0.90 13.19
C ARG A 26 10.60 1.71 14.44
N TYR A 27 9.41 1.53 15.01
CA TYR A 27 8.96 2.31 16.17
C TYR A 27 9.02 1.57 17.51
N ASP A 28 9.25 0.25 17.54
CA ASP A 28 9.42 -0.52 18.79
C ASP A 28 10.63 -0.03 19.60
N SER A 29 11.66 0.52 18.94
CA SER A 29 12.84 1.09 19.61
C SER A 29 12.64 2.51 20.16
N ASP A 30 11.58 3.24 19.77
CA ASP A 30 11.38 4.66 20.11
C ASP A 30 9.89 5.01 20.37
N TYR A 31 9.15 4.05 20.93
CA TYR A 31 7.69 4.07 20.94
C TYR A 31 7.07 5.22 21.76
N ARG A 32 7.79 5.80 22.72
CA ARG A 32 7.24 6.69 23.75
C ARG A 32 7.12 8.18 23.40
N SER A 33 7.70 8.66 22.29
CA SER A 33 7.98 10.11 22.17
C SER A 33 7.44 10.82 20.93
N GLN A 34 6.91 10.13 19.91
CA GLN A 34 6.65 10.75 18.61
C GLN A 34 5.15 10.78 18.26
N GLY A 35 4.57 11.98 18.32
CA GLY A 35 3.16 12.28 18.04
C GLY A 35 2.79 12.22 16.53
N PRO A 36 2.21 13.29 15.92
CA PRO A 36 1.66 13.26 14.55
C PRO A 36 2.66 12.87 13.44
N GLY A 37 3.96 12.87 13.71
CA GLY A 37 5.00 12.39 12.78
C GLY A 37 4.88 10.90 12.43
N LYS A 38 4.34 10.05 13.33
CA LYS A 38 4.15 8.61 13.04
C LYS A 38 3.16 8.35 11.90
N LEU A 39 2.11 9.17 11.77
CA LEU A 39 1.13 9.00 10.72
C LEU A 39 1.75 9.36 9.35
N ASN A 40 2.54 10.43 9.28
CA ASN A 40 3.21 10.81 8.04
C ASN A 40 4.21 9.75 7.59
N SER A 41 5.03 9.23 8.49
CA SER A 41 5.95 8.12 8.16
C SER A 41 5.20 6.84 7.79
N PHE A 42 4.03 6.60 8.39
CA PHE A 42 3.17 5.48 7.99
C PHE A 42 2.63 5.65 6.57
N LEU A 43 2.17 6.85 6.23
CA LEU A 43 1.72 7.19 4.87
C LEU A 43 2.85 7.02 3.85
N GLU A 44 4.07 7.47 4.16
CA GLU A 44 5.23 7.34 3.27
C GLU A 44 5.59 5.87 3.01
N VAL A 45 5.62 5.03 4.05
CA VAL A 45 5.94 3.60 3.92
C VAL A 45 4.85 2.87 3.12
N ILE A 46 3.57 3.12 3.40
CA ILE A 46 2.47 2.56 2.61
C ILE A 46 2.58 2.98 1.15
N GLN A 47 2.82 4.26 0.90
CA GLN A 47 2.90 4.77 -0.45
C GLN A 47 4.01 4.07 -1.23
N TRP A 48 5.18 3.89 -0.61
CA TRP A 48 6.29 3.16 -1.22
C TRP A 48 5.95 1.70 -1.55
N HIS A 49 5.33 0.97 -0.61
CA HIS A 49 4.92 -0.43 -0.85
C HIS A 49 3.85 -0.54 -1.94
N PHE A 50 2.89 0.38 -1.97
CA PHE A 50 1.83 0.39 -2.98
C PHE A 50 2.36 0.76 -4.36
N ASP A 51 3.26 1.74 -4.46
CA ASP A 51 3.92 2.12 -5.72
C ASP A 51 4.74 0.95 -6.31
N ASN A 52 5.38 0.14 -5.46
CA ASN A 52 6.07 -1.08 -5.89
C ASN A 52 5.11 -2.15 -6.42
N VAL A 53 3.97 -2.36 -5.76
CA VAL A 53 2.93 -3.30 -6.22
C VAL A 53 2.34 -2.84 -7.55
N GLU A 54 1.99 -1.55 -7.68
CA GLU A 54 1.49 -0.97 -8.93
C GLU A 54 2.48 -1.20 -10.07
N THR A 55 3.74 -0.78 -9.88
CA THR A 55 4.78 -0.87 -10.90
C THR A 55 5.01 -2.32 -11.31
N GLY A 56 5.18 -3.23 -10.35
CA GLY A 56 5.39 -4.64 -10.62
C GLY A 56 4.21 -5.30 -11.34
N PHE A 57 2.98 -4.94 -11.00
CA PHE A 57 1.79 -5.47 -11.67
C PHE A 57 1.65 -4.95 -13.11
N ILE A 58 1.95 -3.67 -13.35
CA ILE A 58 1.95 -3.05 -14.68
C ILE A 58 2.98 -3.74 -15.59
N GLU A 59 4.20 -3.95 -15.10
CA GLU A 59 5.27 -4.60 -15.85
C GLU A 59 4.93 -6.06 -16.18
N GLN A 60 4.46 -6.83 -15.19
CA GLN A 60 4.13 -8.25 -15.36
C GLN A 60 2.98 -8.49 -16.35
N ASN A 61 2.01 -7.58 -16.39
CA ASN A 61 0.85 -7.69 -17.28
C ASN A 61 1.01 -6.87 -18.58
N VAL A 62 2.18 -6.24 -18.81
CA VAL A 62 2.50 -5.44 -20.00
C VAL A 62 1.47 -4.30 -20.22
N LEU A 63 1.04 -3.67 -19.12
CA LEU A 63 -0.03 -2.65 -19.11
C LEU A 63 0.48 -1.22 -19.33
N VAL A 64 1.75 -1.05 -19.69
CA VAL A 64 2.42 0.26 -19.84
C VAL A 64 1.72 1.19 -20.83
N ARG A 65 0.92 0.63 -21.75
CA ARG A 65 0.16 1.40 -22.77
C ARG A 65 -1.36 1.31 -22.60
N ASP A 66 -1.83 0.72 -21.52
CA ASP A 66 -3.26 0.58 -21.22
C ASP A 66 -3.68 1.60 -20.16
N ASP A 67 -4.13 2.76 -20.63
CA ASP A 67 -4.57 3.87 -19.78
C ASP A 67 -5.79 3.50 -18.92
N GLU A 68 -6.65 2.58 -19.39
CA GLU A 68 -7.82 2.13 -18.64
C GLU A 68 -7.39 1.24 -17.48
N ALA A 69 -6.52 0.27 -17.75
CA ALA A 69 -5.94 -0.59 -16.72
C ALA A 69 -5.16 0.24 -15.69
N PHE A 70 -4.38 1.23 -16.13
CA PHE A 70 -3.64 2.12 -15.22
C PHE A 70 -4.57 2.91 -14.27
N ARG A 71 -5.66 3.48 -14.80
CA ARG A 71 -6.67 4.18 -13.98
C ARG A 71 -7.33 3.24 -12.99
N ARG A 72 -7.61 2.00 -13.41
CA ARG A 72 -8.22 0.98 -12.55
C ARG A 72 -7.29 0.56 -11.42
N ILE A 73 -6.03 0.26 -11.74
CA ILE A 73 -4.96 -0.05 -10.77
C ILE A 73 -4.84 1.06 -9.72
N LYS A 74 -4.73 2.33 -10.17
CA LYS A 74 -4.65 3.48 -9.25
C LYS A 74 -5.89 3.66 -8.38
N THR A 75 -7.07 3.33 -8.90
CA THR A 75 -8.32 3.41 -8.13
C THR A 75 -8.37 2.35 -7.04
N ILE A 76 -7.94 1.12 -7.37
CA ILE A 76 -7.80 0.02 -6.42
C ILE A 76 -6.78 0.39 -5.34
N ALA A 77 -5.57 0.80 -5.74
CA ALA A 77 -4.50 1.20 -4.82
C ALA A 77 -4.95 2.27 -3.83
N ARG A 78 -5.60 3.35 -4.29
CA ARG A 78 -6.13 4.40 -3.41
C ARG A 78 -7.17 3.89 -2.42
N THR A 79 -8.03 2.99 -2.86
CA THR A 79 -9.08 2.39 -2.01
C THR A 79 -8.45 1.54 -0.91
N PHE A 80 -7.47 0.72 -1.26
CA PHE A 80 -6.74 -0.14 -0.33
C PHE A 80 -5.85 0.67 0.61
N ALA A 81 -5.18 1.71 0.13
CA ALA A 81 -4.36 2.59 0.97
C ALA A 81 -5.21 3.27 2.04
N LYS A 82 -6.40 3.78 1.66
CA LYS A 82 -7.35 4.36 2.62
C LYS A 82 -7.80 3.33 3.66
N ARG A 83 -8.17 2.12 3.23
CA ARG A 83 -8.56 1.04 4.14
C ARG A 83 -7.43 0.67 5.10
N CYS A 84 -6.20 0.58 4.60
CA CYS A 84 -5.01 0.30 5.40
C CYS A 84 -4.79 1.35 6.50
N ILE A 85 -4.94 2.63 6.15
CA ILE A 85 -4.86 3.75 7.11
C ILE A 85 -5.98 3.70 8.13
N ASP A 86 -7.22 3.44 7.69
CA ASP A 86 -8.38 3.34 8.57
C ASP A 86 -8.22 2.17 9.56
N ASP A 87 -7.70 1.03 9.10
CA ASP A 87 -7.48 -0.15 9.93
C ASP A 87 -6.32 0.05 10.91
N TYR A 88 -5.21 0.68 10.48
CA TYR A 88 -4.15 1.11 11.39
C TYR A 88 -4.62 2.10 12.45
N SER A 89 -5.50 3.04 12.08
CA SER A 89 -6.05 4.03 13.00
C SER A 89 -6.94 3.40 14.08
N LYS A 90 -7.55 2.24 13.82
CA LYS A 90 -8.36 1.46 14.77
C LYS A 90 -7.55 0.54 15.68
N LEU A 91 -6.32 0.19 15.31
CA LEU A 91 -5.40 -0.58 16.15
C LEU A 91 -4.85 0.26 17.33
N ARG A 92 -5.21 1.54 17.40
CA ARG A 92 -4.82 2.49 18.45
C ARG A 92 -5.89 2.72 19.50
#